data_AF-A0A7J3XGC2-F1
#
_entry.id   AF-A0A7J3XGC2-F1
#
_cell.length_a   1.000
_cell.length_b   1.000
_cell.length_c   1.000
_cell.angle_alpha   90.00
_cell.angle_beta   90.00
_cell.angle_gamma   90.00
#
_symmetry.space_group_name_H-M   'P 1'
#
loop_
_entity.id
_entity.type
_entity.pdbx_description
1 polymer ?
#
loop_
_entity_poly.entity_id
_entity_poly.type
_entity_poly.pdbx_seq_one_letter_code
_entity_poly.pdbx_strand_id
1 'polypeptide(L)'
;RLRSLGSAALDIVYVALGSALGFVDTRAKLRNVDVAAALSIAGSLGARAYLCDGVDALDLKLARLNRVDCLVVGYDEATAGTMLEAVRGSKSR
;
A
#
# COMPACT_ATOMS: atom_id res chain seq x y z
N ARG A 1 5.36 -15.92 -3.05
CA ARG A 1 6.24 -15.58 -4.19
C ARG A 1 6.33 -14.07 -4.27
N LEU A 2 7.52 -13.50 -4.52
CA LEU A 2 7.69 -12.05 -4.74
C LEU A 2 7.55 -11.74 -6.24
N ARG A 3 6.82 -10.69 -6.61
CA ARG A 3 6.68 -10.19 -7.99
C ARG A 3 6.66 -8.67 -7.97
N SER A 4 7.07 -8.06 -9.08
CA SER A 4 6.94 -6.62 -9.33
C SER A 4 6.60 -6.41 -10.79
N LEU A 5 5.51 -5.68 -11.07
CA LEU A 5 5.07 -5.36 -12.43
C LEU A 5 5.70 -4.05 -12.96
N GLY A 6 6.47 -3.35 -12.12
CA GLY A 6 7.05 -2.04 -12.46
C GLY A 6 6.05 -0.87 -12.39
N SER A 7 4.83 -1.11 -11.90
CA SER A 7 3.80 -0.08 -11.73
C SER A 7 3.07 -0.31 -10.40
N ALA A 8 3.26 0.60 -9.44
CA ALA A 8 2.66 0.48 -8.12
C ALA A 8 1.13 0.48 -8.18
N ALA A 9 0.52 1.32 -9.02
CA ALA A 9 -0.92 1.33 -9.21
C ALA A 9 -1.45 -0.03 -9.69
N LEU A 10 -0.76 -0.64 -10.66
CA LEU A 10 -1.16 -1.95 -11.19
C LEU A 10 -0.95 -3.06 -10.15
N ASP A 11 0.18 -3.04 -9.43
CA ASP A 11 0.47 -4.00 -8.37
C ASP A 11 -0.61 -3.94 -7.26
N ILE A 12 -1.05 -2.73 -6.87
CA ILE A 12 -2.13 -2.53 -5.88
C ILE A 12 -3.47 -3.08 -6.38
N VAL A 13 -3.83 -2.84 -7.64
CA VAL A 13 -5.07 -3.41 -8.22
C VAL A 13 -5.01 -4.93 -8.27
N TYR A 14 -3.84 -5.53 -8.55
CA TYR A 14 -3.67 -6.99 -8.50
C TYR A 14 -3.87 -7.56 -7.10
N VAL A 15 -3.48 -6.82 -6.06
CA VAL A 15 -3.82 -7.19 -4.67
C VAL A 15 -5.34 -7.20 -4.51
N ALA A 16 -6.02 -6.11 -4.88
CA ALA A 16 -7.47 -5.98 -4.73
C ALA A 16 -8.27 -7.05 -5.49
N LEU A 17 -7.77 -7.54 -6.63
CA LEU A 17 -8.37 -8.61 -7.42
C LEU A 17 -8.04 -10.03 -6.89
N GLY A 18 -7.32 -10.15 -5.78
CA GLY A 18 -6.89 -11.44 -5.22
C GLY A 18 -5.80 -12.15 -6.04
N SER A 19 -5.18 -11.46 -7.00
CA SER A 19 -4.08 -11.98 -7.82
C SER A 19 -2.73 -11.91 -7.10
N ALA A 20 -2.64 -11.09 -6.03
CA ALA A 20 -1.53 -11.03 -5.10
C ALA A 20 -2.08 -10.89 -3.67
N LEU A 21 -1.34 -11.42 -2.68
CA LEU A 21 -1.76 -11.33 -1.27
C LEU A 21 -1.58 -9.92 -0.71
N GLY A 22 -0.53 -9.21 -1.13
CA GLY A 22 -0.25 -7.86 -0.69
C GLY A 22 0.86 -7.18 -1.49
N PHE A 23 0.98 -5.88 -1.29
CA PHE A 23 1.95 -4.98 -1.90
C PHE A 23 2.66 -4.19 -0.79
N VAL A 24 3.95 -3.93 -0.98
CA VAL A 24 4.74 -3.11 -0.07
C VAL A 24 5.74 -2.26 -0.85
N ASP A 25 5.80 -0.97 -0.56
CA ASP A 25 6.88 -0.09 -0.99
C ASP A 25 7.49 0.62 0.24
N THR A 26 8.78 0.40 0.47
CA THR A 26 9.57 1.04 1.54
C THR A 26 10.62 2.00 1.00
N ARG A 27 10.63 2.23 -0.33
CA ARG A 27 11.70 2.97 -1.02
C ARG A 27 11.47 4.47 -1.07
N ALA A 28 10.29 4.94 -0.65
CA ALA A 28 9.91 6.36 -0.63
C ALA A 28 10.03 7.04 -2.01
N LYS A 29 9.75 6.31 -3.10
CA LYS A 29 9.81 6.84 -4.48
C LYS A 29 8.46 7.18 -5.07
N LEU A 30 7.37 6.67 -4.49
CA LEU A 30 6.01 6.94 -4.95
C LEU A 30 5.56 8.32 -4.47
N ARG A 31 4.77 9.02 -5.29
CA ARG A 31 4.01 10.19 -4.86
C ARG A 31 2.58 9.76 -4.57
N ASN A 32 1.89 10.51 -3.71
CA ASN A 32 0.48 10.29 -3.39
C ASN A 32 -0.40 10.12 -4.63
N VAL A 33 -0.20 10.93 -5.67
CA VAL A 33 -0.95 10.84 -6.93
C VAL A 33 -0.66 9.58 -7.75
N ASP A 34 0.50 8.95 -7.58
CA ASP A 34 0.87 7.73 -8.33
C ASP A 34 0.06 6.51 -7.83
N VAL A 35 -0.52 6.59 -6.63
CA VAL A 35 -1.24 5.48 -5.97
C VAL A 35 -2.70 5.80 -5.61
N ALA A 36 -3.08 7.08 -5.53
CA ALA A 36 -4.40 7.51 -5.03
C ALA A 36 -5.59 6.79 -5.69
N ALA A 37 -5.60 6.73 -7.03
CA ALA A 37 -6.68 6.07 -7.76
C ALA A 37 -6.73 4.56 -7.48
N ALA A 38 -5.56 3.90 -7.47
CA ALA A 38 -5.48 2.48 -7.18
C ALA A 38 -5.90 2.14 -5.74
N LEU A 39 -5.55 2.99 -4.77
CA LEU A 39 -5.96 2.84 -3.37
C LEU A 39 -7.48 2.96 -3.23
N SER A 40 -8.11 3.92 -3.90
CA SER A 40 -9.57 4.07 -3.89
C SER A 40 -10.29 2.85 -4.49
N ILE A 41 -9.79 2.33 -5.63
CA ILE A 41 -10.30 1.09 -6.23
C ILE A 41 -10.13 -0.09 -5.27
N ALA A 42 -8.93 -0.25 -4.70
CA ALA A 42 -8.60 -1.35 -3.81
C ALA A 42 -9.48 -1.34 -2.55
N GLY A 43 -9.63 -0.19 -1.90
CA GLY A 43 -10.50 -0.02 -0.74
C GLY A 43 -11.96 -0.36 -1.03
N SER A 44 -12.44 -0.02 -2.23
CA SER A 44 -13.80 -0.36 -2.67
C SER A 44 -14.01 -1.88 -2.87
N LEU A 45 -12.94 -2.64 -3.06
CA LEU A 45 -12.94 -4.10 -3.20
C LEU A 45 -12.61 -4.83 -1.89
N GLY A 46 -12.51 -4.11 -0.77
CA GLY A 46 -12.25 -4.68 0.56
C GLY A 46 -10.78 -4.82 0.95
N ALA A 47 -9.85 -4.46 0.06
CA ALA A 47 -8.44 -4.38 0.39
C ALA A 47 -8.17 -3.23 1.36
N ARG A 48 -7.11 -3.37 2.17
CA ARG A 48 -6.74 -2.41 3.21
C ARG A 48 -5.33 -1.91 2.99
N ALA A 49 -5.14 -0.61 3.19
CA ALA A 49 -3.90 0.06 2.89
C ALA A 49 -3.50 1.00 4.01
N TYR A 50 -2.24 0.90 4.43
CA TYR A 50 -1.69 1.68 5.53
C TYR A 50 -0.35 2.27 5.13
N LEU A 51 -0.11 3.50 5.58
CA LEU A 51 1.24 4.01 5.74
C LEU A 51 1.92 3.22 6.87
N CYS A 52 3.25 3.15 6.85
CA CYS A 52 3.97 2.32 7.83
C CYS A 52 3.95 2.89 9.26
N ASP A 53 3.51 4.14 9.43
CA ASP A 53 3.17 4.73 10.72
C ASP A 53 1.75 4.37 11.19
N GLY A 54 0.98 3.64 10.37
CA GLY A 54 -0.36 3.12 10.67
C GLY A 54 -1.50 4.01 10.22
N VAL A 55 -1.22 5.16 9.61
CA VAL A 55 -2.26 6.02 9.03
C VAL A 55 -2.90 5.31 7.83
N ASP A 56 -4.23 5.40 7.70
CA ASP A 56 -4.94 4.87 6.53
C ASP A 56 -4.43 5.57 5.26
N ALA A 57 -4.04 4.79 4.25
CA ALA A 57 -3.51 5.34 3.01
C ALA A 57 -4.57 6.09 2.18
N LEU A 58 -5.87 5.90 2.46
CA LEU A 58 -6.95 6.69 1.85
C LEU A 58 -7.01 8.12 2.39
N ASP A 59 -6.40 8.40 3.55
CA ASP A 59 -6.34 9.75 4.15
C ASP A 59 -5.20 10.62 3.57
N LEU A 60 -4.50 10.13 2.54
CA LEU A 60 -3.45 10.89 1.86
C LEU A 60 -4.00 12.18 1.25
N LYS A 61 -3.45 13.32 1.71
CA LYS A 61 -3.80 14.65 1.18
C LYS A 61 -3.34 14.80 -0.27
N LEU A 62 -4.28 14.96 -1.20
CA LEU A 62 -3.99 15.09 -2.64
C LEU A 62 -3.79 16.54 -3.11
N ALA A 63 -4.11 17.53 -2.28
CA ALA A 63 -3.99 18.95 -2.63
C ALA A 63 -2.55 19.41 -2.94
N ARG A 64 -1.54 18.62 -2.54
CA ARG A 64 -0.12 18.87 -2.82
C ARG A 64 0.55 17.56 -3.18
N LEU A 65 1.53 17.60 -4.08
CA LEU A 65 2.35 16.44 -4.41
C LEU A 65 3.28 16.12 -3.25
N ASN A 66 3.05 15.00 -2.59
CA ASN A 66 3.85 14.52 -1.46
C ASN A 66 4.41 13.14 -1.78
N ARG A 67 5.60 12.84 -1.26
CA ARG A 67 6.11 11.47 -1.29
C ARG A 67 5.32 10.61 -0.33
N VAL A 68 5.15 9.35 -0.70
CA VAL A 68 4.65 8.29 0.17
C VAL A 68 5.88 7.52 0.64
N ASP A 69 6.29 7.78 1.87
CA ASP A 69 7.55 7.24 2.40
C ASP A 69 7.52 5.72 2.52
N CYS A 70 6.36 5.19 2.87
CA CYS A 70 6.17 3.76 3.06
C CYS A 70 4.69 3.42 2.93
N LEU A 71 4.38 2.40 2.13
CA LEU A 71 3.01 1.97 1.84
C LEU A 71 2.91 0.45 1.92
N VAL A 72 1.89 -0.03 2.62
CA VAL A 72 1.50 -1.43 2.71
C VAL A 72 0.07 -1.54 2.22
N VAL A 73 -0.22 -2.53 1.38
CA VAL A 73 -1.57 -2.88 0.95
C VAL A 73 -1.76 -4.38 1.09
N GLY A 74 -2.81 -4.82 1.78
CA GLY A 74 -3.20 -6.22 1.91
C GLY A 74 -4.55 -6.49 1.26
N TYR A 75 -4.75 -7.73 0.81
CA TYR A 75 -6.03 -8.17 0.23
C TYR A 75 -7.22 -7.97 1.18
N ASP A 76 -6.98 -8.07 2.49
CA ASP A 76 -7.93 -7.81 3.55
C ASP A 76 -7.24 -7.16 4.76
N GLU A 77 -8.01 -6.84 5.80
CA GLU A 77 -7.54 -6.25 7.05
C GLU A 77 -6.48 -7.10 7.75
N ALA A 78 -6.71 -8.40 7.86
CA ALA A 78 -5.81 -9.31 8.56
C ALA A 78 -4.43 -9.36 7.87
N THR A 79 -4.42 -9.39 6.55
CA THR A 79 -3.22 -9.39 5.73
C THR A 79 -2.50 -8.04 5.83
N ALA A 80 -3.21 -6.93 5.68
CA ALA A 80 -2.63 -5.60 5.77
C ALA A 80 -2.02 -5.33 7.15
N GLY A 81 -2.71 -5.70 8.23
CA GLY A 81 -2.22 -5.59 9.60
C GLY A 81 -0.96 -6.43 9.85
N THR A 82 -0.96 -7.69 9.40
CA THR A 82 0.21 -8.58 9.51
C THR A 82 1.43 -7.98 8.79
N MET A 83 1.23 -7.43 7.59
CA MET A 83 2.30 -6.82 6.81
C MET A 83 2.82 -5.52 7.44
N LEU A 84 1.93 -4.69 7.99
CA LEU A 84 2.29 -3.45 8.67
C LEU A 84 3.21 -3.73 9.88
N GLU A 85 2.84 -4.71 10.70
CA GLU A 85 3.65 -5.12 11.86
C GLU A 85 5.01 -5.67 11.45
N ALA A 86 5.07 -6.46 10.38
CA ALA A 86 6.34 -6.97 9.84
C ALA A 86 7.28 -5.84 9.39
N VAL A 87 6.75 -4.81 8.72
CA VAL A 87 7.54 -3.65 8.28
C VAL A 87 8.03 -2.82 9.46
N ARG A 88 7.18 -2.58 10.47
CA ARG A 88 7.55 -1.83 11.69
C ARG A 88 8.61 -2.56 12.52
N GLY A 89 8.44 -3.87 12.73
CA GLY A 89 9.42 -4.70 13.45
C GLY A 89 10.79 -4.79 12.76
N SER A 90 10.85 -4.52 11.46
CA SER A 90 12.09 -4.47 10.68
C SER A 90 12.83 -3.14 10.81
N LYS A 91 12.15 -2.04 11.19
CA LYS A 91 12.76 -0.72 11.39
C LYS A 91 13.35 -0.49 12.79
N SER A 92 13.01 -1.33 13.77
CA SER A 92 13.53 -1.23 15.15
C SER A 92 14.80 -2.08 15.40
N ARG A 93 15.37 -2.68 14.35
CA ARG A 93 16.66 -3.38 14.40
C ARG A 93 17.66 -2.62 13.53
#